data_AF-A0A1W1BMB7-F1
#
_entry.id   AF-A0A1W1BMB7-F1
#
_cell.length_a   1.000
_cell.length_b   1.000
_cell.length_c   1.000
_cell.angle_alpha   90.00
_cell.angle_beta   90.00
_cell.angle_gamma   90.00
#
_symmetry.space_group_name_H-M   'P 1'
#
loop_
_entity.id
_entity.type
_entity.pdbx_description
1 polymer ?
#
loop_
_entity_poly.entity_id
_entity_poly.type
_entity_poly.pdbx_seq_one_letter_code
_entity_poly.pdbx_strand_id
1 'polypeptide(L)'
;MLDIDLSLMLFVLALFLILLAILNLMLYKPLLKFMDDRDNSIAKDLEYAKSLSGNSQQLHNEADGILNNAKAEAGVIIKNAIDEAKVLAESRAETKRNELNEEYSSFLDKLQIDKEKLKVSLLSQMPLFKESLKAKFSKL
;
A
#
# COMPACT_ATOMS: atom_id res chain seq x y z
N MET A 1 34.80 14.17 -93.31
CA MET A 1 33.38 14.10 -93.69
C MET A 1 32.70 13.29 -92.60
N LEU A 2 31.81 13.91 -91.83
CA LEU A 2 30.91 13.20 -90.93
C LEU A 2 29.77 12.70 -91.81
N ASP A 3 29.88 11.48 -92.31
CA ASP A 3 28.73 10.81 -92.91
C ASP A 3 27.79 10.44 -91.77
N ILE A 4 26.82 11.32 -91.53
CA ILE A 4 25.75 11.11 -90.55
C ILE A 4 24.82 10.07 -91.16
N ASP A 5 25.03 8.81 -90.80
CA ASP A 5 24.11 7.73 -91.12
C ASP A 5 22.91 7.80 -90.16
N LEU A 6 21.80 8.33 -90.68
CA LEU A 6 20.54 8.47 -89.93
C LEU A 6 20.01 7.12 -89.43
N SER A 7 20.30 6.03 -90.15
CA SER A 7 19.88 4.68 -89.78
C SER A 7 20.68 4.17 -88.58
N LEU A 8 21.99 4.39 -88.58
CA LEU A 8 22.87 4.03 -87.46
C LEU A 8 22.48 4.82 -86.19
N MET A 9 22.18 6.11 -86.33
CA MET A 9 21.75 6.95 -85.22
C MET A 9 20.43 6.46 -84.61
N LEU A 10 19.44 6.10 -85.44
CA LEU A 10 18.17 5.53 -84.98
C LEU A 10 18.35 4.16 -84.30
N PHE A 11 19.26 3.32 -84.82
CA PHE A 11 19.57 2.03 -84.21
C PHE A 11 20.22 2.17 -82.83
N VAL A 12 21.20 3.07 -82.69
CA VAL A 12 21.85 3.37 -81.40
C VAL A 12 20.84 3.96 -80.41
N LEU A 13 19.94 4.84 -80.86
CA LEU A 13 18.86 5.37 -80.03
C LEU A 13 17.93 4.26 -79.54
N ALA A 14 17.53 3.33 -80.41
CA ALA A 14 16.70 2.20 -80.02
C ALA A 14 17.41 1.29 -78.99
N LEU A 15 18.69 0.98 -79.20
CA LEU A 15 19.49 0.22 -78.24
C LEU A 15 19.62 0.94 -76.89
N PHE A 16 19.82 2.25 -76.90
CA PHE A 16 19.90 3.05 -75.68
C PHE A 16 18.58 3.03 -74.91
N LEU A 17 17.43 3.16 -75.60
CA LEU A 17 16.11 3.07 -74.97
C LEU A 17 15.84 1.67 -74.39
N ILE A 18 16.23 0.61 -75.09
CA ILE A 18 16.13 -0.76 -74.58
C ILE A 18 16.99 -0.92 -73.32
N LEU A 19 18.23 -0.42 -73.33
CA LEU A 19 19.12 -0.45 -72.17
C LEU A 19 18.51 0.30 -70.97
N LEU A 20 17.95 1.49 -71.20
CA LEU A 20 17.26 2.25 -70.16
C LEU A 20 16.06 1.49 -69.58
N ALA A 21 15.28 0.80 -70.42
CA ALA A 21 14.16 -0.01 -69.97
C ALA A 21 14.62 -1.16 -69.06
N ILE A 22 15.70 -1.86 -69.45
CA ILE A 22 16.30 -2.94 -68.65
C ILE A 22 16.82 -2.37 -67.32
N LEU A 23 17.53 -1.24 -67.36
CA LEU A 23 18.11 -0.63 -66.16
C LEU A 23 17.05 -0.10 -65.19
N ASN A 24 15.93 0.42 -65.70
CA ASN A 24 14.78 0.81 -64.90
C ASN A 24 14.21 -0.36 -64.10
N LEU A 25 14.09 -1.52 -64.74
CA LEU A 25 13.55 -2.71 -64.09
C LEU A 25 14.55 -3.35 -63.12
N MET A 26 15.83 -3.45 -63.51
CA MET A 26 16.85 -4.19 -62.78
C MET A 26 17.53 -3.38 -61.67
N LEU A 27 17.69 -2.07 -61.83
CA LEU A 27 18.48 -1.24 -60.90
C LEU A 27 17.65 -0.16 -60.22
N TYR A 28 16.99 0.72 -60.98
CA TYR A 28 16.35 1.90 -60.41
C TYR A 28 15.17 1.54 -59.51
N LYS A 29 14.28 0.64 -59.95
CA LYS A 29 13.15 0.17 -59.12
C LYS A 29 13.59 -0.47 -57.79
N PRO A 30 14.47 -1.48 -57.77
CA PRO A 30 14.88 -2.09 -56.50
C PRO A 30 15.67 -1.12 -55.60
N LEU A 31 16.47 -0.23 -56.19
CA LEU A 31 17.21 0.78 -55.42
C LEU A 31 16.28 1.78 -54.73
N LEU A 32 15.29 2.31 -55.46
CA LEU A 32 14.30 3.24 -54.91
C LEU A 32 13.46 2.54 -53.83
N LYS A 33 13.03 1.30 -54.09
CA LYS A 33 12.31 0.50 -53.09
C LYS A 33 13.13 0.34 -51.80
N PHE A 34 14.43 0.07 -51.90
CA PHE A 34 15.29 -0.04 -50.73
C PHE A 34 15.43 1.29 -49.96
N MET A 35 15.45 2.42 -50.66
CA MET A 35 15.44 3.74 -50.02
C MET A 35 14.12 3.97 -49.29
N ASP A 36 12.98 3.69 -49.93
CA ASP A 36 11.65 3.81 -49.32
C ASP A 36 11.49 2.88 -48.11
N ASP A 37 11.94 1.62 -48.20
CA ASP A 37 11.91 0.64 -47.11
C ASP A 37 12.74 1.14 -45.91
N ARG A 38 13.90 1.77 -46.17
CA ARG A 38 14.74 2.36 -45.13
C ARG A 38 14.07 3.57 -44.48
N ASP A 39 13.54 4.49 -45.26
CA ASP A 39 12.87 5.68 -44.74
C ASP A 39 11.65 5.29 -43.88
N ASN A 40 10.88 4.30 -44.34
CA ASN A 40 9.76 3.75 -43.58
C ASN A 40 10.22 3.07 -42.28
N SER A 41 11.31 2.31 -42.31
CA SER A 41 11.87 1.68 -41.10
C SER A 41 12.31 2.74 -40.09
N ILE A 42 13.03 3.77 -40.53
CA ILE A 42 13.51 4.86 -39.65
C ILE A 42 12.32 5.62 -39.05
N ALA A 43 11.31 5.94 -39.84
CA ALA A 43 10.10 6.61 -39.36
C ALA A 43 9.40 5.77 -38.28
N LYS A 44 9.25 4.47 -38.53
CA LYS A 44 8.64 3.51 -37.60
C LYS A 44 9.46 3.36 -36.30
N ASP A 45 10.78 3.25 -36.40
CA ASP A 45 11.67 3.14 -35.23
C ASP A 45 11.62 4.42 -34.37
N LEU A 46 11.55 5.59 -35.01
CA LEU A 46 11.41 6.87 -34.32
C LEU A 46 10.05 7.01 -33.62
N GLU A 47 8.97 6.54 -34.25
CA GLU A 47 7.63 6.49 -33.63
C GLU A 47 7.60 5.51 -32.44
N TYR A 48 8.22 4.34 -32.56
CA TYR A 48 8.35 3.41 -31.44
C TYR A 48 9.18 3.98 -30.30
N ALA A 49 10.30 4.65 -30.59
CA ALA A 49 11.10 5.29 -29.55
C ALA A 49 10.31 6.38 -28.80
N LYS A 50 9.55 7.21 -29.54
CA LYS A 50 8.68 8.24 -28.94
C LYS A 50 7.59 7.63 -28.08
N SER A 51 6.85 6.64 -28.60
CA SER A 51 5.77 5.97 -27.87
C SER A 51 6.31 5.23 -26.63
N LEU A 52 7.47 4.59 -26.72
CA LEU A 52 8.09 3.92 -25.57
C LEU A 52 8.48 4.93 -24.47
N SER A 53 9.03 6.10 -24.85
CA SER A 53 9.34 7.16 -23.88
C SER A 53 8.08 7.73 -23.22
N GLY A 54 7.01 7.94 -24.00
CA GLY A 54 5.73 8.43 -23.50
C GLY A 54 5.07 7.44 -22.56
N ASN A 55 5.05 6.16 -22.94
CA ASN A 55 4.51 5.07 -22.12
C ASN A 55 5.33 4.89 -20.84
N SER A 56 6.66 5.02 -20.90
CA SER A 56 7.51 4.95 -19.70
C SER A 56 7.19 6.06 -18.70
N GLN A 57 7.03 7.31 -19.16
CA GLN A 57 6.65 8.41 -18.28
C GLN A 57 5.24 8.22 -17.68
N GLN A 58 4.29 7.72 -18.48
CA GLN A 58 2.95 7.41 -17.99
C GLN A 58 2.97 6.31 -16.92
N LEU A 59 3.71 5.22 -17.15
CA LEU A 59 3.87 4.14 -16.19
C LEU A 59 4.54 4.62 -14.89
N HIS A 60 5.53 5.50 -14.98
CA HIS A 60 6.15 6.12 -13.79
C HIS A 60 5.15 6.96 -13.01
N ASN A 61 4.39 7.82 -13.69
CA ASN A 61 3.37 8.65 -13.04
C ASN A 61 2.27 7.81 -12.38
N GLU A 62 1.85 6.72 -13.02
CA GLU A 62 0.85 5.78 -12.47
C GLU A 62 1.41 5.06 -11.24
N ALA A 63 2.66 4.57 -11.30
CA ALA A 63 3.32 3.94 -10.16
C ALA A 63 3.47 4.89 -8.97
N ASP A 64 3.87 6.15 -9.21
CA ASP A 64 3.95 7.18 -8.17
C ASP A 64 2.57 7.50 -7.58
N GLY A 65 1.53 7.54 -8.42
CA GLY A 65 0.14 7.71 -7.98
C GLY A 65 -0.32 6.58 -7.05
N ILE A 66 -0.09 5.32 -7.44
CA ILE A 66 -0.41 4.14 -6.64
C ILE A 66 0.37 4.17 -5.32
N LEU A 67 1.66 4.49 -5.35
CA LEU A 67 2.49 4.55 -4.14
C LEU A 67 1.99 5.62 -3.16
N ASN A 68 1.61 6.79 -3.65
CA ASN A 68 1.08 7.87 -2.82
C ASN A 68 -0.28 7.51 -2.21
N ASN A 69 -1.17 6.90 -3.00
CA ASN A 69 -2.46 6.41 -2.49
C ASN A 69 -2.27 5.34 -1.41
N ALA A 70 -1.40 4.35 -1.66
CA ALA A 70 -1.08 3.31 -0.69
C ALA A 70 -0.50 3.88 0.62
N LYS A 71 0.36 4.89 0.54
CA LYS A 71 0.88 5.59 1.74
C LYS A 71 -0.22 6.33 2.50
N ALA A 72 -1.13 7.00 1.78
CA ALA A 72 -2.25 7.70 2.40
C ALA A 72 -3.20 6.71 3.11
N GLU A 73 -3.56 5.62 2.45
CA GLU A 73 -4.38 4.55 3.03
C GLU A 73 -3.71 3.91 4.25
N ALA A 74 -2.42 3.61 4.18
CA ALA A 74 -1.67 3.10 5.32
C ALA A 74 -1.69 4.07 6.51
N GLY A 75 -1.55 5.38 6.25
CA GLY A 75 -1.66 6.40 7.29
C GLY A 75 -3.04 6.44 7.94
N VAL A 76 -4.11 6.28 7.16
CA VAL A 76 -5.49 6.19 7.67
C VAL A 76 -5.68 4.93 8.52
N ILE A 77 -5.19 3.77 8.05
CA ILE A 77 -5.28 2.51 8.79
C ILE A 77 -4.56 2.61 10.14
N ILE A 78 -3.35 3.15 10.15
CA ILE A 78 -2.57 3.33 11.39
C ILE A 78 -3.31 4.26 12.35
N LYS A 79 -3.83 5.38 11.85
CA LYS A 79 -4.58 6.32 12.68
C LYS A 79 -5.83 5.68 13.28
N ASN A 80 -6.62 4.99 12.46
CA ASN A 80 -7.83 4.30 12.92
C ASN A 80 -7.49 3.23 13.96
N ALA A 81 -6.42 2.45 13.74
CA ALA A 81 -5.98 1.45 14.72
C ALA A 81 -5.56 2.07 16.05
N ILE A 82 -4.89 3.23 16.04
CA ILE A 82 -4.52 3.97 17.26
C ILE A 82 -5.77 4.49 17.97
N ASP A 83 -6.70 5.09 17.22
CA ASP A 83 -7.93 5.64 17.78
C ASP A 83 -8.81 4.52 18.38
N GLU A 84 -8.96 3.39 17.69
CA GLU A 84 -9.66 2.21 18.21
C GLU A 84 -8.98 1.64 19.46
N ALA A 85 -7.65 1.51 19.46
CA ALA A 85 -6.91 1.02 20.61
C ALA A 85 -7.08 1.95 21.82
N LYS A 86 -7.12 3.27 21.60
CA LYS A 86 -7.36 4.26 22.65
C LYS A 86 -8.76 4.14 23.23
N VAL A 87 -9.79 4.06 22.38
CA VAL A 87 -11.19 3.88 22.81
C VAL A 87 -11.35 2.58 23.60
N LEU A 88 -10.73 1.48 23.13
CA LEU A 88 -10.76 0.20 23.83
C LEU A 88 -10.06 0.26 25.19
N ALA A 89 -8.92 0.96 25.27
CA ALA A 89 -8.19 1.14 26.53
C ALA A 89 -9.00 1.97 27.53
N GLU A 90 -9.61 3.08 27.09
CA GLU A 90 -10.48 3.92 27.92
C GLU A 90 -11.70 3.13 28.41
N SER A 91 -12.37 2.39 27.52
CA SER A 91 -13.50 1.53 27.89
C SER A 91 -13.12 0.46 28.91
N ARG A 92 -11.99 -0.25 28.71
CA ARG A 92 -11.51 -1.26 29.67
C ARG A 92 -11.14 -0.64 31.01
N ALA A 93 -10.52 0.53 31.02
CA ALA A 93 -10.18 1.25 32.24
C ALA A 93 -11.45 1.66 33.01
N GLU A 94 -12.47 2.15 32.31
CA GLU A 94 -13.76 2.50 32.90
C GLU A 94 -14.48 1.28 33.47
N THR A 95 -14.57 0.18 32.71
CA THR A 95 -15.14 -1.09 33.21
C THR A 95 -14.41 -1.56 34.47
N LYS A 96 -13.07 -1.58 34.46
CA LYS A 96 -12.29 -2.02 35.61
C LYS A 96 -12.48 -1.12 36.82
N ARG A 97 -12.61 0.19 36.60
CA ARG A 97 -12.90 1.15 37.67
C ARG A 97 -14.29 0.95 38.26
N ASN A 98 -15.28 0.63 37.43
CA ASN A 98 -16.63 0.33 37.92
C ASN A 98 -16.65 -0.99 38.72
N GLU A 99 -16.00 -2.05 38.22
CA GLU A 99 -15.83 -3.31 38.96
C GLU A 99 -15.17 -3.08 40.33
N LEU A 100 -14.09 -2.29 40.38
CA LEU A 100 -13.40 -1.96 41.63
C LEU A 100 -14.29 -1.19 42.60
N ASN A 101 -15.12 -0.27 42.11
CA ASN A 101 -16.06 0.47 42.95
C ASN A 101 -17.15 -0.45 43.53
N GLU A 102 -17.68 -1.38 42.73
CA GLU A 102 -18.65 -2.38 43.20
C GLU A 102 -18.03 -3.34 44.22
N GLU A 103 -16.82 -3.81 43.97
CA GLU A 103 -16.06 -4.68 44.89
C GLU A 103 -15.76 -3.94 46.20
N TYR A 104 -15.37 -2.66 46.12
CA TYR A 104 -15.12 -1.83 47.28
C TYR A 104 -16.38 -1.59 48.11
N SER A 105 -17.52 -1.31 47.47
CA SER A 105 -18.81 -1.19 48.18
C SER A 105 -19.18 -2.49 48.89
N SER A 106 -19.04 -3.62 48.20
CA SER A 106 -19.31 -4.95 48.78
C SER A 106 -18.36 -5.28 49.94
N PHE A 107 -17.11 -4.82 49.86
CA PHE A 107 -16.14 -4.96 50.95
C PHE A 107 -16.54 -4.13 52.17
N LEU A 108 -16.99 -2.90 51.98
CA LEU A 108 -17.49 -2.05 53.08
C LEU A 108 -18.70 -2.68 53.78
N ASP A 109 -19.64 -3.24 53.03
CA ASP A 109 -20.81 -3.93 53.59
C ASP A 109 -20.39 -5.14 54.43
N LYS A 110 -19.47 -5.97 53.90
CA LYS A 110 -18.90 -7.11 54.63
C LYS A 110 -18.18 -6.66 55.91
N LEU A 111 -17.39 -5.59 55.82
CA LEU A 111 -16.67 -5.05 56.97
C LEU A 111 -17.62 -4.58 58.08
N GLN A 112 -18.76 -3.98 57.71
CA GLN A 112 -19.79 -3.58 58.67
C GLN A 112 -20.44 -4.81 59.33
N ILE A 113 -20.75 -5.85 58.56
CA ILE A 113 -21.28 -7.12 59.08
C ILE A 113 -20.29 -7.78 60.05
N ASP A 114 -19.01 -7.83 59.68
CA ASP A 114 -17.96 -8.43 60.51
C ASP A 114 -17.72 -7.65 61.78
N LYS A 115 -17.82 -6.31 61.74
CA LYS A 115 -17.75 -5.45 62.93
C LYS A 115 -18.91 -5.73 63.90
N GLU A 116 -20.14 -5.88 63.40
CA GLU A 116 -21.29 -6.23 64.23
C GLU A 116 -21.15 -7.64 64.81
N LYS A 117 -20.73 -8.63 64.01
CA LYS A 117 -20.43 -9.99 64.50
C LYS A 117 -19.36 -10.00 65.59
N LEU A 118 -18.29 -9.24 65.40
CA LEU A 118 -17.20 -9.13 66.37
C LEU A 118 -17.70 -8.52 67.68
N LYS A 119 -18.52 -7.46 67.61
CA LYS A 119 -19.14 -6.83 68.78
C LYS A 119 -20.04 -7.80 69.54
N VAL A 120 -20.88 -8.56 68.85
CA VAL A 120 -21.74 -9.60 69.45
C VAL A 120 -20.91 -10.69 70.11
N SER A 121 -19.86 -11.18 69.44
CA SER A 121 -18.94 -12.19 69.99
C SER A 121 -18.22 -11.69 71.26
N LEU A 122 -17.71 -10.45 71.25
CA LEU A 122 -17.09 -9.81 72.41
C LEU A 122 -18.06 -9.68 73.58
N LEU A 123 -19.31 -9.25 73.34
CA LEU A 123 -20.33 -9.16 74.38
C LEU A 123 -20.67 -10.54 74.95
N SER A 124 -20.74 -11.57 74.12
CA SER A 124 -20.99 -12.95 74.55
C SER A 124 -19.84 -13.53 75.36
N GLN A 125 -18.59 -13.13 75.10
CA GLN A 125 -17.41 -13.60 75.83
C GLN A 125 -17.11 -12.77 77.10
N MET A 126 -17.73 -11.59 77.24
CA MET A 126 -17.57 -10.69 78.39
C MET A 126 -17.87 -11.33 79.76
N PRO A 127 -18.88 -12.22 79.92
CA PRO A 127 -19.14 -12.93 81.17
C PRO A 127 -18.01 -13.90 81.53
N LEU A 128 -17.51 -14.69 80.56
CA LEU A 128 -16.38 -15.59 80.74
C LEU A 128 -15.10 -14.83 81.08
N PHE A 129 -14.90 -13.67 80.44
CA PHE A 129 -13.81 -12.77 80.77
C PHE A 129 -13.94 -12.21 82.20
N LYS A 130 -15.13 -11.81 82.64
CA LYS A 130 -15.38 -11.39 84.03
C LYS A 130 -15.13 -12.51 85.04
N GLU A 131 -15.55 -13.74 84.75
CA GLU A 131 -15.29 -14.89 85.62
C GLU A 131 -13.79 -15.20 85.70
N SER A 132 -13.08 -15.20 84.58
CA SER A 132 -11.62 -15.44 84.58
C SER A 132 -10.84 -14.32 85.31
N LEU A 133 -11.28 -13.06 85.20
CA LEU A 133 -10.74 -11.96 86.01
C LEU A 133 -11.02 -12.18 87.50
N LYS A 134 -12.26 -12.49 87.88
CA LYS A 134 -12.64 -12.74 89.28
C LYS A 134 -11.85 -13.91 89.86
N ALA A 135 -11.66 -14.99 89.10
CA ALA A 135 -10.87 -16.15 89.50
C ALA A 135 -9.36 -15.85 89.66
N LYS A 136 -8.80 -14.90 88.89
CA LYS A 136 -7.42 -14.41 89.10
C LYS A 136 -7.32 -13.54 90.34
N PHE A 137 -8.29 -12.66 90.59
CA PHE A 137 -8.28 -11.79 91.77
C PHE A 137 -8.65 -12.51 93.08
N SER A 138 -9.41 -13.61 93.04
CA SER A 138 -9.68 -14.46 94.22
C SER A 138 -8.55 -15.44 94.56
N LYS A 139 -7.53 -15.54 93.70
CA LYS A 139 -6.31 -16.33 93.92
C LYS A 139 -5.13 -15.48 94.40
N LEU A 140 -5.31 -14.16 94.50
CA LEU A 140 -4.50 -13.27 95.34
C LEU A 140 -5.16 -13.16 96.72
#